data_AF-E9DAS5-F1
#
_entry.id   AF-E9DAS5-F1
#
_cell.length_a   1.000
_cell.length_b   1.000
_cell.length_c   1.000
_cell.angle_alpha   90.00
_cell.angle_beta   90.00
_cell.angle_gamma   90.00
#
_symmetry.space_group_name_H-M   'P 1'
#
loop_
_entity.id
_entity.type
_entity.pdbx_description
1 polymer ?
#
loop_
_entity_poly.entity_id
_entity_poly.type
_entity_poly.pdbx_seq_one_letter_code
_entity_poly.pdbx_strand_id
1 'polypeptide(L)'
;MSSASNIHKNNLLFAIKQSRFIMLSPCSQCFSLDKTYLQSSHSSQCSKYVHAGHHCIHNNGSSTANWQKLFEAQDKLEYVKQETLSYLLHLQKQKKLLHNQTGKFLESESKSMEDLKHLKKKKQKRVAEQAEIQNLLASLNNFSFSGSLPVVSNSFINALLRVVSSSGISCPGPRFLSQFLS
;
A
#
# COMPACT_ATOMS: atom_id res chain seq x y z
N MET A 1 11.35 7.70 48.88
CA MET A 1 10.99 6.55 49.75
C MET A 1 9.63 5.99 49.34
N SER A 2 9.53 5.30 48.18
CA SER A 2 8.24 4.79 47.65
C SER A 2 8.36 3.45 46.90
N SER A 3 9.31 2.60 47.30
CA SER A 3 9.61 1.34 46.62
C SER A 3 8.86 0.14 47.22
N ALA A 4 8.75 0.05 48.55
CA ALA A 4 8.12 -1.12 49.21
C ALA A 4 6.61 -1.23 48.94
N SER A 5 5.89 -0.11 48.93
CA SER A 5 4.43 -0.09 48.72
C SER A 5 4.00 -0.50 47.30
N ASN A 6 4.77 -0.08 46.28
CA ASN A 6 4.50 -0.46 44.89
C ASN A 6 4.86 -1.91 44.59
N ILE A 7 5.94 -2.43 45.18
CA ILE A 7 6.32 -3.84 45.05
C ILE A 7 5.25 -4.73 45.70
N HIS A 8 4.76 -4.37 46.88
CA HIS A 8 3.69 -5.10 47.56
C HIS A 8 2.38 -5.10 46.76
N LYS A 9 1.98 -3.95 46.21
CA LYS A 9 0.80 -3.85 45.33
C LYS A 9 0.92 -4.72 44.08
N ASN A 10 2.07 -4.71 43.41
CA ASN A 10 2.29 -5.48 42.19
C ASN A 10 2.31 -7.00 42.47
N ASN A 11 2.91 -7.41 43.59
CA ASN A 11 2.92 -8.81 44.02
C ASN A 11 1.51 -9.30 44.40
N LEU A 12 0.71 -8.45 45.05
CA LEU A 12 -0.70 -8.74 45.35
C LEU A 12 -1.51 -8.91 44.05
N LEU A 13 -1.33 -8.01 43.08
CA LEU A 13 -1.98 -8.07 41.77
C LEU A 13 -1.60 -9.33 40.97
N PHE A 14 -0.34 -9.76 41.09
CA PHE A 14 0.16 -10.99 40.48
C PHE A 14 -0.43 -12.24 41.15
N ALA A 15 -0.49 -12.28 42.48
CA ALA A 15 -1.10 -13.36 43.23
C ALA A 15 -2.61 -13.51 42.95
N ILE A 16 -3.33 -12.39 42.80
CA ILE A 16 -4.75 -12.37 42.40
C ILE A 16 -4.94 -12.98 41.01
N LYS A 17 -4.09 -12.63 40.05
CA LYS A 17 -4.16 -13.14 38.68
C LYS A 17 -3.85 -14.63 38.57
N GLN A 18 -2.92 -15.15 39.38
CA GLN A 18 -2.53 -16.56 39.31
C GLN A 18 -3.49 -17.52 40.01
N SER A 19 -4.22 -17.08 41.03
CA SER A 19 -4.81 -18.02 41.99
C SER A 19 -6.28 -18.39 41.74
N ARG A 20 -7.05 -17.70 40.88
CA ARG A 20 -8.53 -17.90 40.76
C ARG A 20 -9.27 -17.94 42.12
N PHE A 21 -8.65 -17.48 43.21
CA PHE A 21 -9.24 -17.46 44.53
C PHE A 21 -9.88 -16.10 44.81
N ILE A 22 -11.04 -16.16 45.46
CA ILE A 22 -11.77 -15.00 45.96
C ILE A 22 -10.93 -14.37 47.07
N MET A 23 -10.36 -13.19 46.81
CA MET A 23 -9.86 -12.34 47.87
C MET A 23 -11.04 -11.88 48.72
N LEU A 24 -11.17 -12.44 49.93
CA LEU A 24 -11.87 -11.74 50.99
C LEU A 24 -10.98 -10.58 51.38
N SER A 25 -11.30 -9.38 50.89
CA SER A 25 -10.56 -8.18 51.21
C SER A 25 -10.49 -8.03 52.74
N PRO A 26 -9.30 -7.76 53.32
CA PRO A 26 -9.22 -7.40 54.73
C PRO A 26 -10.16 -6.22 54.99
N CYS A 27 -10.82 -6.18 56.16
CA CYS A 27 -11.64 -5.02 56.48
C CYS A 27 -10.77 -3.75 56.44
N SER A 28 -11.40 -2.62 56.10
CA SER A 28 -10.71 -1.33 55.89
C SER A 28 -9.75 -0.95 57.01
N GLN A 29 -10.05 -1.36 58.24
CA GLN A 29 -9.20 -1.11 59.41
C GLN A 29 -8.01 -2.06 59.55
N CYS A 30 -8.17 -3.35 59.20
CA CYS A 30 -7.04 -4.29 59.18
C CYS A 30 -6.02 -3.87 58.13
N PHE A 31 -6.51 -3.34 57.00
CA PHE A 31 -5.68 -2.73 55.98
C PHE A 31 -4.99 -1.46 56.48
N SER A 32 -5.68 -0.57 57.20
CA SER A 32 -5.08 0.66 57.72
C SER A 32 -4.04 0.43 58.83
N LEU A 33 -4.11 -0.71 59.52
CA LEU A 33 -3.22 -1.06 60.63
C LEU A 33 -2.07 -2.00 60.22
N ASP A 34 -1.98 -2.39 58.94
CA ASP A 34 -0.97 -3.31 58.40
C ASP A 34 -0.86 -4.62 59.22
N LYS A 35 -1.99 -5.15 59.68
CA LYS A 35 -2.07 -6.39 60.49
C LYS A 35 -2.58 -7.55 59.66
N THR A 36 -2.01 -8.73 59.87
CA THR A 36 -2.45 -9.98 59.25
C THR A 36 -3.92 -10.26 59.57
N TYR A 37 -4.74 -10.30 58.53
CA TYR A 37 -6.16 -10.62 58.63
C TYR A 37 -6.32 -12.15 58.72
N LEU A 38 -6.75 -12.63 59.88
CA LEU A 38 -7.12 -14.03 60.12
C LEU A 38 -8.64 -14.11 60.22
N GLN A 39 -9.28 -14.68 59.20
CA GLN A 39 -10.71 -14.99 59.22
C GLN A 39 -10.90 -16.46 59.58
N SER A 40 -11.78 -16.73 60.54
CA SER A 40 -12.21 -18.10 60.86
C SER A 40 -13.15 -18.61 59.76
N SER A 41 -13.04 -19.89 59.40
CA SER A 41 -13.92 -20.57 58.45
C SER A 41 -15.41 -20.53 58.84
N HIS A 42 -15.73 -20.21 60.09
CA HIS A 42 -17.08 -20.21 60.64
C HIS A 42 -17.63 -18.82 60.98
N SER A 43 -16.90 -17.74 60.66
CA SER A 43 -17.36 -16.38 60.94
C SER A 43 -17.00 -15.42 59.80
N SER A 44 -17.97 -14.59 59.41
CA SER A 44 -17.75 -13.44 58.52
C SER A 44 -17.03 -12.28 59.22
N GLN A 45 -16.75 -12.41 60.52
CA GLN A 45 -16.11 -11.38 61.34
C GLN A 45 -14.66 -11.76 61.64
N CYS A 46 -13.77 -10.76 61.59
CA CYS A 46 -12.39 -10.91 62.01
C CYS A 46 -12.34 -11.30 63.49
N SER A 47 -11.55 -12.32 63.86
CA SER A 47 -11.52 -12.85 65.24
C SER A 47 -11.16 -11.78 66.29
N LYS A 48 -10.32 -10.81 65.90
CA LYS A 48 -9.95 -9.68 66.77
C LYS A 48 -11.11 -8.72 67.07
N TYR A 49 -12.10 -8.62 66.18
CA TYR A 49 -13.26 -7.73 66.36
C TYR A 49 -14.29 -8.32 67.33
N VAL A 50 -14.51 -9.63 67.26
CA VAL A 50 -15.39 -10.35 68.19
C VAL A 50 -14.88 -10.22 69.62
N HIS A 51 -13.56 -10.33 69.83
CA HIS A 51 -12.95 -10.17 71.16
C HIS A 51 -12.93 -8.73 71.68
N ALA A 52 -13.02 -7.72 70.82
CA ALA A 52 -13.00 -6.31 71.20
C ALA A 52 -14.40 -5.69 71.35
N GLY A 53 -15.47 -6.45 71.15
CA GLY A 53 -16.86 -5.96 71.25
C GLY A 53 -17.25 -4.98 70.13
N HIS A 54 -16.47 -4.89 69.06
CA HIS A 54 -16.75 -4.01 67.92
C HIS A 54 -17.44 -4.76 66.79
N HIS A 55 -18.50 -4.19 66.23
CA HIS A 55 -19.10 -4.70 65.01
C HIS A 55 -18.17 -4.40 63.83
N CYS A 56 -17.68 -5.46 63.18
CA CYS A 56 -16.99 -5.33 61.92
C CYS A 56 -18.02 -4.82 60.90
N ILE A 57 -17.87 -3.58 60.42
CA ILE A 57 -18.66 -3.10 59.27
C ILE A 57 -18.24 -3.98 58.11
N HIS A 58 -19.07 -4.98 57.82
CA HIS A 58 -18.93 -5.77 56.62
C HIS A 58 -19.20 -4.80 55.48
N ASN A 59 -18.14 -4.18 54.96
CA ASN A 59 -18.21 -3.68 53.60
C ASN A 59 -18.61 -4.91 52.80
N ASN A 60 -19.83 -4.91 52.29
CA ASN A 60 -20.33 -5.90 51.35
C ASN A 60 -19.40 -5.83 50.14
N GLY A 61 -18.24 -6.46 50.24
CA GLY A 61 -17.26 -6.55 49.19
C GLY A 61 -18.00 -7.08 47.99
N SER A 62 -17.80 -6.42 46.84
CA SER A 62 -18.44 -6.80 45.58
C SER A 62 -18.47 -8.32 45.47
N SER A 63 -19.67 -8.88 45.27
CA SER A 63 -19.86 -10.33 45.26
C SER A 63 -18.87 -10.97 44.28
N THR A 64 -18.50 -12.20 44.55
CA THR A 64 -17.61 -12.99 43.69
C THR A 64 -18.11 -13.03 42.24
N ALA A 65 -19.43 -13.04 42.06
CA ALA A 65 -20.11 -12.89 40.77
C ALA A 65 -19.85 -11.53 40.09
N ASN A 66 -19.78 -10.43 40.84
CA ASN A 66 -19.45 -9.11 40.29
C ASN A 66 -17.99 -9.05 39.80
N TRP A 67 -17.06 -9.68 40.51
CA TRP A 67 -15.66 -9.78 40.08
C TRP A 67 -15.51 -10.64 38.83
N GLN A 68 -16.20 -11.79 38.77
CA GLN A 68 -16.20 -12.64 37.59
C GLN A 68 -16.71 -11.90 36.36
N LYS A 69 -17.84 -11.18 36.48
CA LYS A 69 -18.38 -10.35 35.38
C LYS A 69 -17.38 -9.28 34.92
N LEU A 70 -16.61 -8.70 35.84
CA LEU A 70 -15.60 -7.71 35.51
C LEU A 70 -14.43 -8.33 34.73
N PHE A 71 -13.95 -9.50 35.12
CA PHE A 71 -12.93 -10.22 34.35
C PHE A 71 -13.43 -10.66 32.98
N GLU A 72 -14.66 -11.18 32.88
CA GLU A 72 -15.26 -11.53 31.59
C GLU A 72 -15.41 -10.31 30.68
N ALA A 73 -15.77 -9.14 31.23
CA ALA A 73 -15.83 -7.89 30.47
C ALA A 73 -14.43 -7.44 30.02
N GLN A 74 -13.41 -7.61 30.86
CA GLN A 74 -12.02 -7.31 30.52
C GLN A 74 -11.51 -8.21 29.39
N ASP A 75 -11.76 -9.51 29.44
CA ASP A 75 -11.35 -10.47 28.41
C ASP A 75 -12.05 -10.19 27.07
N LYS A 76 -13.36 -9.88 27.11
CA LYS A 76 -14.12 -9.45 25.92
C LYS A 76 -13.52 -8.18 25.31
N LEU A 77 -13.15 -7.21 26.15
CA LEU A 77 -12.56 -5.96 25.67
C LEU A 77 -11.20 -6.21 24.99
N GLU A 78 -10.35 -7.04 25.58
CA GLU A 78 -9.04 -7.37 24.99
C GLU A 78 -9.20 -8.15 23.68
N TYR A 79 -10.17 -9.06 23.60
CA TYR A 79 -10.52 -9.76 22.36
C TYR A 79 -10.94 -8.79 21.25
N VAL A 80 -11.91 -7.91 21.52
CA VAL A 80 -12.39 -6.91 20.54
C VAL A 80 -11.27 -5.99 20.10
N LYS A 81 -10.39 -5.59 21.01
CA LYS A 81 -9.21 -4.78 20.71
C LYS A 81 -8.27 -5.51 19.75
N GLN A 82 -7.97 -6.78 19.98
CA GLN A 82 -7.12 -7.57 19.09
C GLN A 82 -7.74 -7.74 17.69
N GLU A 83 -9.04 -8.04 17.62
CA GLU A 83 -9.78 -8.14 16.36
C GLU A 83 -9.75 -6.81 15.59
N THR A 84 -9.99 -5.70 16.27
CA THR A 84 -9.94 -4.35 15.69
C THR A 84 -8.56 -4.02 15.15
N LEU A 85 -7.49 -4.34 15.89
CA LEU A 85 -6.11 -4.13 15.43
C LEU A 85 -5.80 -4.97 14.18
N SER A 86 -6.25 -6.22 14.15
CA SER A 86 -6.10 -7.09 12.99
C SER A 86 -6.79 -6.51 11.75
N TYR A 87 -8.03 -6.03 11.93
CA TYR A 87 -8.80 -5.38 10.87
C TYR A 87 -8.12 -4.10 10.35
N LEU A 88 -7.61 -3.24 11.23
CA LEU A 88 -6.88 -2.03 10.85
C LEU A 88 -5.61 -2.36 10.05
N LEU A 89 -4.84 -3.38 10.45
CA LEU A 89 -3.66 -3.83 9.70
C LEU A 89 -4.03 -4.35 8.31
N HIS A 90 -5.14 -5.08 8.20
CA HIS A 90 -5.65 -5.54 6.91
C HIS A 90 -6.02 -4.36 5.99
N LEU A 91 -6.75 -3.36 6.50
CA LEU A 91 -7.08 -2.16 5.74
C LEU A 91 -5.83 -1.39 5.29
N GLN A 92 -4.80 -1.28 6.14
CA GLN A 92 -3.53 -0.66 5.76
C GLN A 92 -2.84 -1.42 4.61
N LYS A 93 -2.85 -2.75 4.63
CA LYS A 93 -2.32 -3.57 3.53
C LYS A 93 -3.09 -3.32 2.23
N GLN A 94 -4.43 -3.30 2.29
CA GLN A 94 -5.27 -3.02 1.13
C GLN A 94 -4.99 -1.62 0.55
N LYS A 95 -4.90 -0.59 1.41
CA LYS A 95 -4.55 0.77 1.00
C LYS A 95 -3.20 0.82 0.27
N LYS A 96 -2.18 0.11 0.79
CA LYS A 96 -0.87 0.04 0.15
C LYS A 96 -0.92 -0.66 -1.21
N LEU A 97 -1.69 -1.75 -1.32
CA LEU A 97 -1.89 -2.46 -2.59
C LEU A 97 -2.55 -1.56 -3.63
N LEU A 98 -3.64 -0.87 -3.26
CA LEU A 98 -4.33 0.07 -4.15
C LEU A 98 -3.40 1.18 -4.62
N HIS A 99 -2.65 1.81 -3.70
CA HIS A 99 -1.67 2.83 -4.06
C HIS A 99 -0.62 2.34 -5.06
N ASN A 100 -0.09 1.13 -4.84
CA ASN A 100 0.87 0.52 -5.76
C ASN A 100 0.25 0.22 -7.14
N GLN A 101 -0.99 -0.25 -7.18
CA GLN A 101 -1.71 -0.51 -8.43
C GLN A 101 -1.98 0.79 -9.18
N THR A 102 -2.44 1.84 -8.49
CA THR A 102 -2.63 3.17 -9.08
C THR A 102 -1.33 3.71 -9.64
N GLY A 103 -0.21 3.59 -8.92
CA GLY A 103 1.11 4.01 -9.42
C GLY A 103 1.50 3.30 -10.72
N LYS A 104 1.35 1.96 -10.77
CA LYS A 104 1.63 1.18 -11.99
C LYS A 104 0.71 1.55 -13.15
N PHE A 105 -0.57 1.78 -12.87
CA PHE A 105 -1.53 2.20 -13.88
C PHE A 105 -1.12 3.53 -14.51
N LEU A 106 -0.83 4.54 -13.69
CA LEU A 106 -0.38 5.86 -14.16
C LEU A 106 0.94 5.79 -14.95
N GLU A 107 1.89 4.97 -14.52
CA GLU A 107 3.14 4.75 -15.25
C GLU A 107 2.88 4.15 -16.64
N SER A 108 2.00 3.14 -16.71
CA SER A 108 1.62 2.51 -17.98
C SER A 108 0.88 3.47 -18.92
N GLU A 109 0.00 4.31 -18.38
CA GLU A 109 -0.74 5.31 -19.14
C GLU A 109 0.20 6.39 -19.68
N SER A 110 1.11 6.90 -18.85
CA SER A 110 2.14 7.85 -19.24
C SER A 110 3.02 7.32 -20.38
N LYS A 111 3.47 6.06 -20.27
CA LYS A 111 4.24 5.39 -21.32
C LYS A 111 3.45 5.27 -22.62
N SER A 112 2.18 4.85 -22.54
CA SER A 112 1.30 4.75 -23.70
C SER A 112 1.10 6.09 -24.39
N MET A 113 0.92 7.18 -23.62
CA MET A 113 0.81 8.53 -24.16
C MET A 113 2.08 8.97 -24.90
N GLU A 114 3.26 8.63 -24.38
CA GLU A 114 4.53 8.98 -25.03
C GLU A 114 4.74 8.19 -26.33
N ASP A 115 4.42 6.89 -26.32
CA ASP A 115 4.43 6.06 -27.53
C ASP A 115 3.48 6.61 -28.60
N LEU A 116 2.27 7.04 -28.20
CA LEU A 116 1.30 7.65 -29.10
C LEU A 116 1.81 8.98 -29.70
N LYS A 117 2.45 9.84 -28.89
CA LYS A 117 3.08 11.08 -29.39
C LYS A 117 4.17 10.77 -30.41
N HIS A 118 5.00 9.77 -30.16
CA HIS A 118 6.06 9.37 -31.07
C HIS A 118 5.50 8.82 -32.39
N LEU A 119 4.45 7.98 -32.33
CA LEU A 119 3.74 7.51 -33.52
C LEU A 119 3.12 8.66 -34.33
N LYS A 120 2.51 9.65 -33.66
CA LYS A 120 1.97 10.85 -34.30
C LYS A 120 3.06 11.64 -35.03
N LYS A 121 4.21 11.86 -34.39
CA LYS A 121 5.38 12.53 -35.01
C LYS A 121 5.89 11.76 -36.23
N LYS A 122 6.03 10.42 -36.14
CA LYS A 122 6.43 9.57 -37.27
C LYS A 122 5.44 9.67 -38.43
N LYS A 123 4.14 9.62 -38.16
CA LYS A 123 3.09 9.77 -39.18
C LYS A 123 3.16 11.13 -39.87
N GLN A 124 3.36 12.21 -39.12
CA GLN A 124 3.52 13.56 -39.68
C GLN A 124 4.72 13.66 -40.62
N LYS A 125 5.87 13.08 -40.25
CA LYS A 125 7.06 13.04 -41.13
C LYS A 125 6.77 12.32 -42.44
N ARG A 126 6.16 11.13 -42.40
CA ARG A 126 5.78 10.38 -43.61
C ARG A 126 4.82 11.14 -44.51
N VAL A 127 3.85 11.84 -43.91
CA VAL A 127 2.90 12.67 -44.68
C VAL A 127 3.61 13.85 -45.35
N ALA A 128 4.57 14.50 -44.66
CA ALA A 128 5.36 15.57 -45.25
C ALA A 128 6.25 15.07 -46.39
N GLU A 129 6.95 13.95 -46.20
CA GLU A 129 7.75 13.29 -47.24
C GLU A 129 6.89 12.91 -48.46
N GLN A 130 5.70 12.36 -48.23
CA GLN A 130 4.78 12.00 -49.31
C GLN A 130 4.26 13.23 -50.07
N ALA A 131 3.98 14.33 -49.36
CA ALA A 131 3.59 15.59 -49.99
C ALA A 131 4.74 16.18 -50.84
N GLU A 132 5.98 16.08 -50.37
CA GLU A 132 7.16 16.50 -51.13
C GLU A 132 7.33 15.68 -52.42
N ILE A 133 7.18 14.35 -52.35
CA ILE A 133 7.21 13.47 -53.52
C ILE A 133 6.10 13.83 -54.51
N GLN A 134 4.87 14.07 -54.03
CA GLN A 134 3.76 14.47 -54.90
C GLN A 134 4.01 15.82 -55.58
N ASN A 135 4.59 16.80 -54.87
CA ASN A 135 4.97 18.08 -55.45
C ASN A 135 6.05 17.93 -56.54
N LEU A 136 7.05 17.08 -56.31
CA LEU A 136 8.09 16.77 -57.30
C LEU A 136 7.49 16.13 -58.55
N LEU A 137 6.57 15.17 -58.38
CA LEU A 137 5.86 14.52 -59.49
C LEU A 137 4.97 15.51 -60.27
N ALA A 138 4.26 16.40 -59.58
CA ALA A 138 3.47 17.44 -60.22
C ALA A 138 4.35 18.41 -61.03
N SER A 139 5.49 18.83 -60.48
CA SER A 139 6.47 19.66 -61.20
C SER A 139 7.03 18.96 -62.44
N LEU A 140 7.20 17.64 -62.38
CA LEU A 140 7.65 16.82 -63.51
C LEU A 140 6.60 16.74 -64.62
N ASN A 141 5.33 16.55 -64.27
CA ASN A 141 4.24 16.48 -65.24
C ASN A 141 3.99 17.84 -65.94
N ASN A 142 4.35 18.95 -65.30
CA ASN A 142 4.28 20.30 -65.90
C ASN A 142 5.44 20.60 -66.86
N PHE A 143 6.46 19.73 -66.96
CA PHE A 143 7.45 19.80 -68.02
C PHE A 143 6.82 19.29 -69.32
N SER A 144 6.18 20.19 -70.05
CA SER A 144 5.63 19.88 -71.37
C SER A 144 6.78 19.64 -72.35
N PHE A 145 7.00 18.38 -72.71
CA PHE A 145 8.07 17.95 -73.60
C PHE A 145 7.70 18.30 -75.05
N SER A 146 7.83 19.57 -75.45
CA SER A 146 7.66 19.96 -76.85
C SER A 146 8.94 19.62 -77.64
N GLY A 147 8.98 18.40 -78.17
CA GLY A 147 9.69 18.05 -79.40
C GLY A 147 11.18 18.41 -79.50
N SER A 148 12.05 17.65 -78.85
CA SER A 148 13.40 17.29 -79.32
C SER A 148 14.03 16.32 -78.32
N LEU A 149 14.77 15.31 -78.78
CA LEU A 149 15.39 14.26 -77.94
C LEU A 149 16.04 14.85 -76.67
N PRO A 150 15.80 14.31 -75.46
CA PRO A 150 16.22 14.96 -74.23
C PRO A 150 17.73 14.86 -74.07
N VAL A 151 18.40 16.01 -74.11
CA VAL A 151 19.57 16.22 -73.24
C VAL A 151 19.04 16.08 -71.82
N VAL A 152 19.19 14.88 -71.23
CA VAL A 152 18.79 14.61 -69.85
C VAL A 152 19.54 15.59 -68.97
N SER A 153 18.86 16.63 -68.50
CA SER A 153 19.52 17.66 -67.69
C SER A 153 19.98 17.04 -66.36
N ASN A 154 21.17 17.44 -65.90
CA ASN A 154 21.74 16.94 -64.64
C ASN A 154 20.80 17.13 -63.44
N SER A 155 19.87 18.09 -63.49
CA SER A 155 18.85 18.29 -62.47
C SER A 155 17.84 17.14 -62.39
N PHE A 156 17.47 16.51 -63.51
CA PHE A 156 16.59 15.34 -63.53
C PHE A 156 17.28 14.09 -62.95
N ILE A 157 18.56 13.88 -63.29
CA ILE A 157 19.38 12.79 -62.72
C ILE A 157 19.54 12.96 -61.21
N ASN A 158 19.81 14.20 -60.76
CA ASN A 158 19.94 14.50 -59.33
C ASN A 158 18.62 14.34 -58.57
N ALA A 159 17.48 14.64 -59.20
CA ALA A 159 16.15 14.40 -58.60
C ALA A 159 15.87 12.90 -58.45
N LEU A 160 16.16 12.09 -59.47
CA LEU A 160 16.03 10.63 -59.40
C LEU A 160 16.95 10.01 -58.34
N LEU A 161 18.21 10.42 -58.28
CA LEU A 161 19.17 9.93 -57.27
C LEU A 161 18.73 10.23 -55.83
N ARG A 162 18.11 11.40 -55.60
CA ARG A 162 17.55 11.75 -54.29
C ARG A 162 16.37 10.86 -53.91
N VAL A 163 15.46 10.56 -54.84
CA VAL A 163 14.30 9.68 -54.60
C VAL A 163 14.73 8.24 -54.31
N VAL A 164 15.74 7.73 -55.03
CA VAL A 164 16.29 6.38 -54.81
C VAL A 164 17.01 6.28 -53.46
N SER A 165 17.72 7.34 -53.07
CA SER A 165 18.47 7.37 -51.80
C SER A 165 17.56 7.52 -50.57
N SER A 166 16.41 8.18 -50.69
CA SER A 166 15.47 8.40 -49.59
C SER A 166 14.49 7.24 -49.37
N SER A 167 14.28 6.38 -50.38
CA SER A 167 13.35 5.24 -50.29
C SER A 167 13.93 4.00 -49.60
N GLY A 168 15.21 4.00 -49.20
CA GLY A 168 15.85 2.87 -48.51
C GLY A 168 15.92 1.60 -49.35
N ILE A 169 15.68 1.70 -50.65
CA ILE A 169 15.76 0.59 -51.59
C ILE A 169 17.25 0.32 -51.82
N SER A 170 17.78 -0.70 -51.13
CA SER A 170 19.09 -1.27 -51.46
C SER A 170 19.06 -1.70 -52.91
N CYS A 171 19.77 -0.99 -53.79
CA CYS A 171 19.87 -1.35 -55.20
C CYS A 171 20.43 -2.79 -55.32
N PRO A 172 19.78 -3.69 -56.07
CA PRO A 172 20.41 -4.96 -56.43
C PRO A 172 21.68 -4.63 -57.22
N GLY A 173 22.78 -5.31 -56.87
CA GLY A 173 24.11 -5.04 -57.42
C GLY A 173 24.16 -5.06 -58.96
N PRO A 174 25.28 -4.58 -59.54
CA PRO A 174 25.40 -4.10 -60.93
C PRO A 174 25.20 -5.14 -62.05
N ARG A 175 24.67 -6.33 -61.77
CA ARG A 175 24.40 -7.38 -62.77
C ARG A 175 23.07 -7.24 -63.51
N PHE A 176 22.17 -6.36 -63.08
CA PHE A 176 20.84 -6.23 -63.71
C PHE A 176 20.77 -5.27 -64.90
N LEU A 177 21.78 -4.44 -65.13
CA LEU A 177 21.76 -3.45 -66.22
C LEU A 177 22.25 -3.98 -67.58
N SER A 178 22.83 -5.18 -67.64
CA SER A 178 23.32 -5.75 -68.92
C SER A 178 22.25 -6.48 -69.73
N GLN A 179 21.00 -6.57 -69.25
CA GLN A 179 19.91 -7.28 -69.97
C GLN A 179 18.97 -6.36 -70.76
N PHE A 180 19.13 -5.04 -70.67
CA PHE A 180 18.28 -4.08 -71.38
C PHE A 180 18.97 -3.35 -72.54
N LEU A 181 20.22 -3.74 -72.87
CA LEU A 181 20.98 -3.19 -74.00
C LEU A 181 21.43 -4.29 -74.99
N SER A 182 20.53 -5.23 -75.32
CA SER A 182 20.69 -6.11 -76.49
C SER A 182 19.39 -6.19 -77.26
#